data_AF-A0A382KZC2-F1
#
_entry.id   AF-A0A382KZC2-F1
#
_cell.length_a   1.000
_cell.length_b   1.000
_cell.length_c   1.000
_cell.angle_alpha   90.00
_cell.angle_beta   90.00
_cell.angle_gamma   90.00
#
_symmetry.space_group_name_H-M   'P 1'
#
loop_
_entity.id
_entity.type
_entity.pdbx_description
1 polymer ?
#
loop_
_entity_poly.entity_id
_entity_poly.type
_entity_poly.pdbx_seq_one_letter_code
_entity_poly.pdbx_strand_id
1 'polypeptide(L)'
;MPCANLFAPGSGILTTNLDGDYRSVSGSSFSAPMVAGSAALIKERFGFQIPPAEVIARIENSVDTKSAFLHTTSSGGRLNLQRALSVFSNYQTWHNTDGYSLGWRLNTPMELVWDVSFPWCYHAGGPKTNNR
;
A
#
# COMPACT_ATOMS: atom_id res chain seq x y z
N MET A 1 10.18 -12.43 -8.43
CA MET A 1 9.47 -11.17 -8.10
C MET A 1 8.70 -11.40 -6.79
N PRO A 2 8.71 -10.45 -5.85
CA PRO A 2 7.94 -10.60 -4.60
C PRO A 2 6.42 -10.59 -4.85
N CYS A 3 5.67 -11.40 -4.09
CA CYS A 3 4.20 -11.59 -4.25
C CYS A 3 3.33 -10.46 -3.71
N ALA A 4 3.90 -9.69 -2.78
CA ALA A 4 3.17 -8.77 -1.95
C ALA A 4 3.68 -7.36 -2.20
N ASN A 5 2.78 -6.39 -2.19
CA ASN A 5 3.13 -4.98 -2.38
C ASN A 5 3.84 -4.42 -1.15
N LEU A 6 3.24 -4.61 0.03
CA LEU A 6 3.77 -4.20 1.33
C LEU A 6 3.22 -5.11 2.44
N PHE A 7 3.78 -5.00 3.63
CA PHE A 7 3.21 -5.64 4.82
C PHE A 7 2.38 -4.67 5.67
N ALA A 8 1.34 -5.19 6.32
CA ALA A 8 0.59 -4.47 7.34
C ALA A 8 0.39 -5.37 8.57
N PRO A 9 0.19 -4.81 9.78
CA PRO A 9 -0.03 -5.60 10.99
C PRO A 9 -1.18 -6.60 10.79
N GLY A 10 -0.92 -7.86 11.14
CA GLY A 10 -1.88 -8.95 11.00
C GLY A 10 -1.67 -10.04 12.05
N SER A 11 -0.97 -9.76 13.15
CA SER A 11 -0.74 -10.71 14.25
C SER A 11 -1.21 -10.08 15.55
N GLY A 12 -2.00 -10.82 16.33
CA GLY A 12 -2.55 -10.33 17.60
C GLY A 12 -3.46 -9.12 17.44
N ILE A 13 -4.17 -9.01 16.32
CA ILE A 13 -5.08 -7.92 16.03
C ILE A 13 -6.34 -8.10 16.87
N LEU A 14 -6.66 -7.12 17.70
CA LEU A 14 -7.94 -7.08 18.40
C LEU A 14 -9.01 -6.61 17.41
N THR A 15 -10.01 -7.44 17.15
CA THR A 15 -11.13 -7.13 16.23
C THR A 15 -12.46 -7.44 16.89
N THR A 16 -13.53 -6.86 16.36
CA THR A 16 -14.91 -7.18 16.75
C THR A 16 -15.23 -8.64 16.42
N ASN A 17 -15.88 -9.32 17.36
CA ASN A 17 -16.44 -10.64 17.18
C ASN A 17 -17.96 -10.55 16.97
N LEU A 18 -18.57 -11.66 16.58
CA LEU A 18 -20.00 -11.83 16.75
C LEU A 18 -20.36 -11.72 18.25
N ASP A 19 -21.58 -11.28 18.54
CA ASP A 19 -22.13 -11.10 19.90
C ASP A 19 -21.63 -9.88 20.69
N GLY A 20 -20.99 -8.91 20.01
CA GLY A 20 -20.62 -7.61 20.62
C GLY A 20 -19.30 -7.63 21.40
N ASP A 21 -18.64 -8.79 21.48
CA ASP A 21 -17.34 -8.95 22.10
C ASP A 21 -16.18 -8.63 21.14
N TYR A 22 -14.96 -8.67 21.68
CA TYR A 22 -13.72 -8.54 20.91
C TYR A 22 -12.89 -9.81 21.02
N ARG A 23 -12.13 -10.12 19.96
CA ARG A 23 -11.20 -11.26 19.95
C ARG A 23 -9.87 -10.88 19.32
N SER A 24 -8.80 -11.47 19.82
CA SER A 24 -7.48 -11.39 19.20
C SER A 24 -7.37 -12.41 18.07
N VAL A 25 -6.93 -11.96 16.90
CA VAL A 25 -6.82 -12.77 15.68
C VAL A 25 -5.51 -12.50 14.96
N SER A 26 -5.07 -13.49 14.17
CA SER A 26 -3.88 -13.39 13.35
C SER A 26 -4.16 -13.92 11.95
N GLY A 27 -3.68 -13.22 10.92
CA GLY A 27 -3.83 -13.58 9.52
C GLY A 27 -3.69 -12.36 8.60
N SER A 28 -3.27 -12.59 7.35
CA SER A 28 -3.24 -11.56 6.32
C SER A 28 -4.63 -10.99 6.00
N SER A 29 -5.70 -11.76 6.28
CA SER A 29 -7.09 -11.30 6.24
C SER A 29 -7.35 -10.08 7.13
N PHE A 30 -6.54 -9.88 8.17
CA PHE A 30 -6.63 -8.71 9.07
C PHE A 30 -5.63 -7.61 8.72
N SER A 31 -4.57 -7.93 7.98
CA SER A 31 -3.70 -6.94 7.32
C SER A 31 -4.42 -6.20 6.18
N ALA A 32 -5.23 -6.92 5.39
CA ALA A 32 -5.96 -6.35 4.27
C ALA A 32 -6.90 -5.17 4.64
N PRO A 33 -7.79 -5.27 5.65
CA PRO A 33 -8.65 -4.15 6.04
C PRO A 33 -7.87 -2.94 6.59
N MET A 34 -6.68 -3.14 7.17
CA MET A 34 -5.81 -2.04 7.61
C MET A 34 -5.31 -1.21 6.41
N VAL A 35 -4.93 -1.89 5.32
CA VAL A 35 -4.54 -1.22 4.05
C VAL A 35 -5.76 -0.56 3.39
N ALA A 36 -6.91 -1.24 3.37
CA ALA A 36 -8.15 -0.70 2.81
C ALA A 36 -8.63 0.57 3.54
N GLY A 37 -8.61 0.57 4.88
CA GLY A 37 -8.92 1.76 5.68
C GLY A 37 -7.93 2.90 5.44
N SER A 38 -6.65 2.59 5.25
CA SER A 38 -5.64 3.58 4.89
C SER A 38 -5.93 4.24 3.53
N ALA A 39 -6.32 3.44 2.54
CA ALA A 39 -6.72 3.95 1.23
C ALA A 39 -7.95 4.87 1.34
N ALA A 40 -8.94 4.53 2.18
CA ALA A 40 -10.10 5.37 2.42
C ALA A 40 -9.72 6.75 3.01
N LEU A 41 -8.85 6.76 4.03
CA LEU A 41 -8.35 8.00 4.65
C LEU A 41 -7.53 8.87 3.68
N ILE A 42 -6.77 8.24 2.77
CA ILE A 42 -6.05 8.96 1.71
C ILE A 42 -7.04 9.65 0.77
N LYS A 43 -8.11 8.96 0.36
CA LYS A 43 -9.15 9.56 -0.49
C LYS A 43 -9.90 10.67 0.23
N GLU A 44 -10.17 10.52 1.53
CA GLU A 44 -10.80 11.57 2.34
C GLU A 44 -9.92 12.82 2.40
N ARG A 45 -8.61 12.64 2.64
CA ARG A 45 -7.66 13.76 2.79
C ARG A 45 -7.32 14.47 1.48
N PHE A 46 -7.14 13.73 0.39
CA PHE A 46 -6.63 14.26 -0.88
C PHE A 46 -7.71 14.40 -1.96
N GLY A 47 -8.96 14.06 -1.64
CA GLY A 47 -10.12 14.17 -2.54
C GLY A 47 -10.49 12.82 -3.18
N PHE A 48 -11.79 12.57 -3.29
CA PHE A 48 -12.32 11.30 -3.80
C PHE A 48 -12.03 11.05 -5.29
N GLN A 49 -11.64 12.09 -6.03
CA GLN A 49 -11.28 12.03 -7.44
C GLN A 49 -9.85 11.51 -7.67
N ILE A 50 -9.05 11.36 -6.60
CA ILE A 50 -7.70 10.82 -6.72
C ILE A 50 -7.75 9.41 -7.38
N PRO A 51 -6.96 9.15 -8.44
CA PRO A 51 -6.96 7.86 -9.11
C PRO A 51 -6.48 6.74 -8.18
N PRO A 52 -6.97 5.49 -8.32
CA PRO A 52 -6.52 4.37 -7.51
C PRO A 52 -5.00 4.14 -7.56
N ALA A 53 -4.37 4.34 -8.72
CA ALA A 53 -2.92 4.20 -8.88
C ALA A 53 -2.13 5.18 -8.00
N GLU A 54 -2.60 6.42 -7.87
CA GLU A 54 -1.98 7.42 -7.00
C GLU A 54 -2.16 7.05 -5.51
N VAL A 55 -3.29 6.45 -5.14
CA VAL A 55 -3.49 5.91 -3.77
C VAL A 55 -2.51 4.78 -3.49
N ILE A 56 -2.35 3.83 -4.41
CA ILE A 56 -1.38 2.72 -4.29
C ILE A 56 0.04 3.28 -4.16
N ALA A 57 0.44 4.18 -5.05
CA ALA A 57 1.76 4.79 -5.04
C ALA A 57 2.04 5.53 -3.72
N ARG A 58 1.07 6.25 -3.16
CA ARG A 58 1.20 6.89 -1.84
C ARG A 58 1.41 5.88 -0.73
N ILE A 59 0.68 4.76 -0.75
CA ILE A 59 0.83 3.71 0.26
C ILE A 59 2.21 3.05 0.15
N GLU A 60 2.64 2.68 -1.06
CA GLU A 60 3.92 1.99 -1.27
C GLU A 60 5.14 2.89 -1.00
N ASN A 61 5.08 4.18 -1.40
CA ASN A 61 6.21 5.11 -1.21
C ASN A 61 6.32 5.66 0.22
N SER A 62 5.30 5.44 1.06
CA SER A 62 5.28 5.92 2.44
C SER A 62 5.69 4.88 3.47
N VAL A 63 5.97 3.64 3.05
CA VAL A 63 6.26 2.53 3.96
C VAL A 63 7.46 2.78 4.87
N ASP A 64 7.41 2.17 6.06
CA ASP A 64 8.60 1.95 6.87
C ASP A 64 9.40 0.79 6.26
N THR A 65 10.51 1.11 5.60
CA THR A 65 11.39 0.10 5.03
C THR A 65 12.06 -0.70 6.14
N LYS A 66 12.21 -2.01 5.92
CA LYS A 66 12.98 -2.89 6.80
C LYS A 66 13.82 -3.83 5.95
N SER A 67 15.06 -4.09 6.37
CA SER A 67 15.97 -5.00 5.68
C SER A 67 15.34 -6.38 5.43
N ALA A 68 14.57 -6.88 6.41
CA ALA A 68 13.83 -8.14 6.31
C ALA A 68 12.78 -8.19 5.19
N PHE A 69 12.35 -7.04 4.64
CA PHE A 69 11.26 -6.94 3.67
C PHE A 69 11.70 -6.61 2.24
N LEU A 70 12.96 -6.22 2.05
CA LEU A 70 13.52 -5.75 0.77
C LEU A 70 13.41 -6.76 -0.38
N HIS A 71 13.35 -8.06 -0.07
CA HIS A 71 13.27 -9.12 -1.06
C HIS A 71 11.98 -9.94 -0.98
N THR A 72 11.04 -9.55 -0.12
CA THR A 72 9.77 -10.26 0.09
C THR A 72 8.55 -9.42 -0.31
N THR A 73 8.73 -8.11 -0.52
CA THR A 73 7.68 -7.18 -0.95
C THR A 73 8.21 -6.23 -2.03
N SER A 74 7.35 -5.68 -2.90
CA SER A 74 7.78 -4.70 -3.91
C SER A 74 8.22 -3.37 -3.28
N SER A 75 7.53 -2.91 -2.23
CA SER A 75 7.86 -1.67 -1.52
C SER A 75 9.03 -1.81 -0.53
N GLY A 76 9.40 -3.05 -0.17
CA GLY A 76 10.44 -3.31 0.82
C GLY A 76 10.05 -2.89 2.26
N GLY A 77 8.75 -2.71 2.55
CA GLY A 77 8.34 -2.07 3.78
C GLY A 77 6.98 -2.45 4.35
N ARG A 78 6.71 -1.87 5.53
CA ARG A 78 5.45 -1.97 6.26
C ARG A 78 4.65 -0.68 6.12
N LEU A 79 3.33 -0.79 5.99
CA LEU A 79 2.37 0.32 6.01
C LEU A 79 2.70 1.35 7.09
N ASN A 80 2.78 2.62 6.69
CA ASN A 80 2.87 3.77 7.59
C ASN A 80 1.83 4.82 7.16
N LEU A 81 0.67 4.79 7.82
CA LEU A 81 -0.45 5.69 7.52
C LEU A 81 -0.10 7.16 7.76
N GLN A 82 0.68 7.46 8.81
CA GLN A 82 1.07 8.83 9.12
C GLN A 82 1.87 9.46 7.97
N ARG A 83 2.85 8.71 7.44
CA ARG A 83 3.61 9.12 6.26
C ARG A 83 2.74 9.17 5.01
N ALA A 84 1.82 8.21 4.82
CA ALA A 84 0.91 8.19 3.67
C ALA A 84 -0.04 9.41 3.61
N LEU A 85 -0.46 9.93 4.77
CA LEU A 85 -1.28 11.13 4.90
C LEU A 85 -0.45 12.42 4.87
N SER A 86 0.87 12.35 4.98
CA SER A 86 1.70 13.55 4.89
C SER A 86 1.68 14.12 3.46
N VAL A 87 1.82 15.45 3.35
CA VAL A 87 2.05 16.07 2.05
C VAL A 87 3.52 15.85 1.72
N PHE A 88 3.81 14.93 0.80
CA PHE A 88 5.14 14.82 0.24
C PHE A 88 5.41 16.07 -0.58
N SER A 89 6.28 16.94 -0.07
CA SER A 89 6.91 17.96 -0.90
C SER A 89 7.91 17.24 -1.81
N ASN A 90 7.43 16.72 -2.94
CA ASN A 90 8.30 16.26 -4.03
C ASN A 90 8.81 17.47 -4.83
N TYR A 91 9.10 18.59 -4.15
CA TYR A 91 9.77 19.71 -4.79
C TYR A 91 11.21 19.28 -5.05
N GLN A 92 11.45 18.67 -6.22
CA GLN A 92 12.70 18.92 -6.91
C GLN A 92 12.67 20.42 -7.25
N THR A 93 13.22 21.25 -6.35
CA THR A 93 13.58 22.61 -6.72
C THR A 93 14.69 22.51 -7.76
N TRP A 94 14.32 22.38 -9.04
CA TRP A 94 15.13 23.01 -10.06
C TRP A 94 15.11 24.50 -9.71
N HIS A 95 16.23 25.03 -9.23
CA HIS A 95 16.41 26.46 -9.12
C HIS A 95 16.41 27.03 -10.54
N ASN A 96 15.22 27.32 -11.07
CA ASN A 96 15.07 28.18 -12.24
C ASN A 96 15.12 29.62 -11.72
N THR A 97 16.16 30.34 -12.12
CA THR A 97 16.52 31.72 -11.73
C THR A 97 15.52 32.80 -12.16
N ASP A 98 14.37 32.42 -12.70
CA ASP A 98 13.63 33.29 -13.61
C ASP A 98 12.28 33.78 -13.03
N GLY A 99 12.00 33.50 -11.75
CA GLY A 99 11.02 34.28 -10.98
C GLY A 99 9.53 34.08 -11.29
N TYR A 100 9.12 33.14 -12.14
CA TYR A 100 7.69 32.85 -12.40
C TYR A 100 7.41 31.35 -12.25
N SER A 101 6.68 30.96 -11.20
CA SER A 101 6.27 29.57 -10.96
C SER A 101 4.75 29.45 -10.97
N LEU A 102 4.18 29.14 -12.15
CA LEU A 102 2.85 28.55 -12.26
C LEU A 102 3.01 27.18 -12.93
N GLY A 103 2.62 26.10 -12.24
CA GLY A 103 2.45 24.81 -12.92
C GLY A 103 2.59 23.58 -12.03
N TRP A 104 1.45 22.95 -11.73
CA TRP A 104 1.38 21.54 -11.34
C TRP A 104 1.88 20.67 -12.48
N ARG A 105 3.11 20.16 -12.39
CA ARG A 105 3.64 19.18 -13.33
C ARG A 105 3.59 17.78 -12.73
N LEU A 106 2.42 17.15 -12.83
CA LEU A 106 2.29 15.70 -12.84
C LEU A 106 2.93 15.20 -14.14
N ASN A 107 4.24 14.92 -14.12
CA ASN A 107 4.92 14.30 -15.26
C ASN A 107 4.99 12.78 -15.06
N THR A 108 3.86 12.11 -15.21
CA THR A 108 3.82 10.73 -15.68
C THR A 108 2.66 10.61 -16.67
N PRO A 109 2.91 10.38 -17.96
CA PRO A 109 1.84 10.08 -18.90
C PRO A 109 1.19 8.76 -18.48
N MET A 110 -0.04 8.83 -17.98
CA MET A 110 -0.88 7.70 -17.67
C MET A 110 -1.59 7.22 -18.94
N GLU A 111 -0.92 6.38 -19.73
CA GLU A 111 -1.64 5.52 -20.67
C GLU A 111 -2.46 4.51 -19.85
N LEU A 112 -3.76 4.50 -20.12
CA LEU A 112 -4.73 3.59 -19.52
C LEU A 112 -4.40 2.16 -19.95
N VAL A 113 -3.63 1.45 -19.13
CA VAL A 113 -3.58 -0.01 -19.14
C VAL A 113 -4.18 -0.49 -17.83
N TRP A 114 -5.46 -0.86 -17.89
CA TRP A 114 -6.10 -1.68 -16.87
C TRP A 114 -5.58 -3.10 -17.04
N ASP A 115 -4.42 -3.39 -16.47
CA ASP A 115 -4.02 -4.76 -16.15
C ASP A 115 -3.69 -4.79 -14.67
N VAL A 116 -4.71 -5.02 -13.84
CA VAL A 116 -4.49 -5.48 -12.47
C VAL A 116 -4.13 -6.97 -12.59
N SER A 117 -2.95 -7.24 -13.15
CA SER A 117 -2.33 -8.54 -13.05
C SER A 117 -1.91 -8.71 -11.61
N PHE A 118 -2.62 -9.56 -10.88
CA PHE A 118 -2.04 -10.27 -9.76
C PHE A 118 -1.25 -11.42 -10.39
N PRO A 119 0.07 -11.32 -10.64
CA PRO A 119 0.84 -12.51 -10.91
C PRO A 119 0.74 -13.33 -9.63
N TRP A 120 -0.14 -14.33 -9.64
CA TRP A 120 -0.20 -15.33 -8.60
C TRP A 120 1.23 -15.75 -8.33
N CYS A 121 1.76 -15.47 -7.15
CA CYS A 121 2.96 -16.16 -6.72
C CYS A 121 2.59 -17.61 -6.47
N TYR A 122 2.59 -18.37 -7.55
CA TYR A 122 2.57 -19.81 -7.52
C TYR A 122 3.98 -20.25 -7.10
N HIS A 123 4.19 -20.43 -5.80
CA HIS A 123 5.16 -21.42 -5.35
C HIS A 123 4.38 -22.69 -5.07
N ALA A 124 4.63 -23.72 -5.89
CA ALA A 124 3.98 -25.01 -5.83
C ALA A 124 3.99 -25.57 -4.41
N GLY A 125 2.82 -25.63 -3.78
CA GLY A 125 2.54 -26.73 -2.88
C GLY A 125 2.48 -27.98 -3.74
N GLY A 126 3.46 -28.88 -3.59
CA GLY A 126 3.32 -30.24 -4.10
C GLY A 126 1.99 -30.87 -3.60
N PRO A 127 1.48 -31.92 -4.26
CA PRO A 127 0.19 -32.50 -3.94
C PRO A 127 0.09 -32.77 -2.43
N LYS A 128 -0.84 -32.08 -1.76
CA LYS A 128 -1.22 -32.45 -0.40
C LYS A 128 -1.96 -33.77 -0.50
N THR A 129 -1.25 -34.87 -0.26
CA THR A 129 -1.90 -36.14 0.01
C THR A 129 -2.72 -35.96 1.28
N ASN A 130 -4.03 -36.08 1.10
CA ASN A 130 -5.02 -36.26 2.13
C ASN A 130 -4.81 -37.61 2.80
N ASN A 131 -4.01 -37.65 3.86
CA ASN A 131 -4.08 -38.76 4.80
C ASN A 131 -4.67 -38.30 6.13
N ARG A 132 -5.66 -39.10 6.52
CA ARG A 132 -6.41 -39.13 7.77
C ARG A 132 -5.50 -39.12 8.99
#